data_AF-A0A4Y9F0M4-F1
#
_entry.id   AF-A0A4Y9F0M4-F1
#
_cell.length_a   1.000
_cell.length_b   1.000
_cell.length_c   1.000
_cell.angle_alpha   90.00
_cell.angle_beta   90.00
_cell.angle_gamma   90.00
#
_symmetry.space_group_name_H-M   'P 1'
#
loop_
_entity.id
_entity.type
_entity.pdbx_description
1 polymer ?
#
loop_
_entity_poly.entity_id
_entity_poly.type
_entity_poly.pdbx_seq_one_letter_code
_entity_poly.pdbx_strand_id
1 'polypeptide(L)'
;MAEGGLAYGTYRGLFQPEWAGPLAKLLVLVLVGYGLYQNRHLKSLYLVVLGLGLNTLVILANGGHMPVSLETLRQARVEGWEEILRTRADAVHSLLDETTRLPFLGDVIPLPPLRKAASLGDLFILAGIVGVVVEGALRAGGRRLPRRQAAFRVLVFLLLVWLFLTLRT
;
A
#
# COMPACT_ATOMS: atom_id res chain seq x y z
N MET A 1 -14.96 1.75 -1.70
CA MET A 1 -15.92 2.64 -2.37
C MET A 1 -15.57 4.12 -2.20
N ALA A 2 -15.22 4.60 -0.99
CA ALA A 2 -14.85 6.02 -0.79
C ALA A 2 -13.57 6.47 -1.53
N GLU A 3 -12.49 5.68 -1.44
CA GLU A 3 -11.21 5.99 -2.12
C GLU A 3 -11.35 5.98 -3.65
N GLY A 4 -12.07 4.99 -4.19
CA GLY A 4 -12.36 4.89 -5.62
C GLY A 4 -13.27 6.02 -6.14
N GLY A 5 -14.20 6.52 -5.32
CA GLY A 5 -15.07 7.65 -5.67
C GLY A 5 -14.31 8.97 -5.76
N LEU A 6 -13.42 9.24 -4.79
CA LEU A 6 -12.56 10.42 -4.82
C LEU A 6 -11.54 10.35 -5.96
N ALA A 7 -10.91 9.19 -6.18
CA ALA A 7 -9.99 8.99 -7.31
C ALA A 7 -10.69 9.17 -8.66
N TYR A 8 -11.92 8.63 -8.82
CA TYR A 8 -12.71 8.82 -10.03
C TYR A 8 -13.13 10.29 -10.22
N GLY A 9 -13.48 10.99 -9.14
CA GLY A 9 -13.78 12.41 -9.16
C GLY A 9 -12.57 13.25 -9.58
N THR A 10 -11.37 12.93 -9.08
CA THR A 10 -10.12 13.56 -9.51
C THR A 10 -9.81 13.27 -10.98
N TYR A 11 -10.00 12.03 -11.44
CA TYR A 11 -9.84 11.66 -12.86
C TYR A 11 -10.79 12.44 -13.78
N ARG A 12 -12.00 12.76 -13.30
CA ARG A 12 -13.00 13.56 -14.02
C ARG A 12 -12.82 15.07 -13.85
N GLY A 13 -11.80 15.53 -13.13
CA GLY A 13 -11.53 16.95 -12.85
C GLY A 13 -12.51 17.60 -11.87
N LEU A 14 -13.33 16.80 -11.16
CA LEU A 14 -14.32 17.30 -10.20
C LEU A 14 -13.68 17.73 -8.88
N PHE A 15 -12.52 17.15 -8.54
CA PHE A 15 -11.79 17.47 -7.32
C PHE A 15 -10.31 17.67 -7.59
N GLN A 16 -9.71 18.65 -6.92
CA GLN A 16 -8.27 18.81 -6.91
C GLN A 16 -7.63 17.66 -6.10
N PRO A 17 -6.58 17.01 -6.64
CA PRO A 17 -5.95 15.87 -5.98
C PRO A 17 -5.29 16.23 -4.65
N GLU A 18 -4.83 17.47 -4.54
CA GLU A 18 -4.14 18.04 -3.38
C GLU A 18 -4.91 17.83 -2.08
N TRP A 19 -6.25 17.85 -2.15
CA TRP A 19 -7.12 17.62 -0.99
C TRP A 19 -7.81 16.27 -1.05
N ALA A 20 -8.18 15.80 -2.24
CA ALA A 20 -8.89 14.53 -2.40
C ALA A 20 -8.06 13.31 -1.93
N GLY A 21 -6.76 13.28 -2.29
CA GLY A 21 -5.83 12.21 -1.91
C GLY A 21 -5.66 12.10 -0.38
N PRO A 22 -5.24 13.18 0.31
CA PRO A 22 -5.15 13.21 1.76
C PRO A 22 -6.43 12.83 2.48
N LEU A 23 -7.57 13.40 2.07
CA LEU A 23 -8.85 13.14 2.73
C LEU A 23 -9.26 11.67 2.58
N ALA A 24 -9.07 11.09 1.41
CA ALA A 24 -9.35 9.67 1.18
C ALA A 24 -8.50 8.78 2.10
N LYS A 25 -7.19 9.06 2.19
CA LYS A 25 -6.26 8.29 3.03
C LYS A 25 -6.55 8.46 4.53
N LEU A 26 -6.83 9.68 4.97
CA LEU A 26 -7.23 9.96 6.35
C LEU A 26 -8.52 9.21 6.72
N LEU A 27 -9.51 9.21 5.82
CA LEU A 27 -10.75 8.47 6.04
C LEU A 27 -10.49 6.96 6.18
N VAL A 28 -9.66 6.38 5.28
CA VAL A 28 -9.28 4.97 5.38
C VAL A 28 -8.55 4.69 6.69
N LEU A 29 -7.61 5.55 7.09
CA LEU A 29 -6.87 5.42 8.35
C LEU A 29 -7.80 5.45 9.57
N VAL A 30 -8.79 6.35 9.58
CA VAL A 30 -9.80 6.42 10.66
C VAL A 30 -10.67 5.18 10.71
N LEU A 31 -11.16 4.69 9.57
CA LEU A 31 -12.02 3.50 9.51
C LEU A 31 -11.26 2.24 9.94
N VAL A 32 -10.03 2.05 9.46
CA VAL A 32 -9.18 0.91 9.85
C VAL A 32 -8.75 1.04 11.32
N GLY A 33 -8.46 2.25 11.78
CA GLY A 33 -8.18 2.55 13.20
C GLY A 33 -9.37 2.24 14.11
N TYR A 34 -10.59 2.54 13.68
CA TYR A 34 -11.81 2.13 14.38
C TYR A 34 -11.95 0.61 14.41
N GLY A 35 -11.68 -0.06 13.28
CA GLY A 35 -11.60 -1.52 13.22
C GLY A 35 -10.59 -2.10 14.22
N LEU A 36 -9.42 -1.47 14.36
CA LEU A 36 -8.41 -1.83 15.36
C LEU A 36 -8.90 -1.60 16.79
N TYR A 37 -9.58 -0.48 17.06
CA TYR A 37 -10.16 -0.18 18.36
C TYR A 37 -11.15 -1.26 18.81
N GLN A 38 -11.99 -1.75 17.89
CA GLN A 38 -12.92 -2.85 18.17
C GLN A 38 -12.22 -4.21 18.26
N ASN A 39 -11.11 -4.40 17.54
CA ASN A 39 -10.40 -5.67 17.44
C ASN A 39 -8.98 -5.60 18.02
N ARG A 40 -8.79 -4.95 19.17
CA ARG A 40 -7.45 -4.77 19.80
C ARG A 40 -6.72 -6.08 20.08
N HIS A 41 -7.46 -7.19 20.13
CA HIS A 41 -6.88 -8.51 20.30
C HIS A 41 -6.09 -8.98 19.07
N LEU A 42 -6.35 -8.46 17.87
CA LEU A 42 -5.63 -8.76 16.63
C LEU A 42 -4.37 -7.90 16.55
N LYS A 43 -3.25 -8.45 17.05
CA LYS A 43 -1.97 -7.71 17.09
C LYS A 43 -1.46 -7.36 15.69
N SER A 44 -1.79 -8.18 14.71
CA SER A 44 -1.38 -7.99 13.32
C SER A 44 -1.98 -6.73 12.68
N LEU A 45 -3.14 -6.28 13.18
CA LEU A 45 -3.84 -5.10 12.66
C LEU A 45 -3.11 -3.78 12.99
N TYR A 46 -2.25 -3.77 14.02
CA TYR A 46 -1.37 -2.64 14.30
C TYR A 46 -0.36 -2.37 13.17
N LEU A 47 0.14 -3.43 12.49
CA LEU A 47 1.04 -3.26 11.35
C LEU A 47 0.32 -2.62 10.16
N VAL A 48 -0.96 -2.96 9.97
CA VAL A 48 -1.79 -2.34 8.93
C VAL A 48 -1.96 -0.85 9.19
N VAL A 49 -2.33 -0.48 10.42
CA VAL A 49 -2.48 0.95 10.80
C VAL A 49 -1.16 1.69 10.70
N LEU A 50 -0.04 1.07 11.10
CA LEU A 50 1.29 1.67 10.95
C LEU A 50 1.62 1.94 9.48
N GLY A 51 1.45 0.96 8.60
CA GLY A 51 1.72 1.13 7.17
C GLY A 51 0.80 2.18 6.51
N LEU A 52 -0.49 2.18 6.85
CA LEU A 52 -1.43 3.23 6.41
C LEU A 52 -1.01 4.62 6.91
N GLY A 53 -0.56 4.71 8.16
CA GLY A 53 -0.07 5.94 8.77
C GLY A 53 1.17 6.48 8.07
N LEU A 54 2.14 5.62 7.75
CA LEU A 54 3.33 5.99 6.98
C LEU A 54 2.95 6.55 5.60
N ASN A 55 2.09 5.86 4.85
CA ASN A 55 1.66 6.32 3.52
C ASN A 55 0.89 7.64 3.61
N THR A 56 0.01 7.78 4.60
CA THR A 56 -0.75 9.03 4.82
C THR A 56 0.18 10.19 5.15
N LEU A 57 1.21 9.96 5.98
CA LEU A 57 2.20 10.98 6.33
C LEU A 57 2.98 11.45 5.10
N VAL A 58 3.42 10.53 4.25
CA VAL A 58 4.13 10.87 3.00
C VAL A 58 3.23 11.69 2.09
N ILE A 59 2.00 11.27 1.89
CA ILE A 59 1.03 11.96 1.03
C ILE A 59 0.75 13.37 1.54
N LEU A 60 0.54 13.55 2.85
CA LEU A 60 0.36 14.87 3.46
C LEU A 60 1.62 15.75 3.33
N ALA A 61 2.81 15.18 3.53
CA ALA A 61 4.06 15.92 3.45
C ALA A 61 4.41 16.38 2.02
N ASN A 62 3.84 15.75 0.99
CA ASN A 62 4.08 16.03 -0.42
C ASN A 62 2.85 16.64 -1.13
N GLY A 63 2.02 17.38 -0.39
CA GLY A 63 0.92 18.16 -0.98
C GLY A 63 -0.22 17.31 -1.55
N GLY A 64 -0.42 16.10 -1.02
CA GLY A 64 -1.48 15.19 -1.45
C GLY A 64 -1.07 14.15 -2.47
N HIS A 65 0.22 14.08 -2.82
CA HIS A 65 0.73 13.15 -3.80
C HIS A 65 1.64 12.09 -3.18
N MET A 66 1.56 10.88 -3.72
CA MET A 66 2.50 9.80 -3.41
C MET A 66 3.71 9.97 -4.35
N PRO A 67 4.92 10.25 -3.83
CA PRO A 67 6.09 10.39 -4.68
C PRO A 67 6.53 9.01 -5.20
N VAL A 68 6.80 8.93 -6.50
CA VAL A 68 7.23 7.70 -7.17
C VAL A 68 8.59 7.90 -7.83
N SER A 69 9.50 6.95 -7.64
CA SER A 69 10.82 6.97 -8.27
C SER A 69 10.74 6.53 -9.73
N LEU A 70 11.35 7.30 -10.63
CA LEU A 70 11.43 6.95 -12.06
C LEU A 70 12.19 5.65 -12.29
N GLU A 71 13.27 5.44 -11.54
CA GLU A 71 14.06 4.21 -11.62
C GLU A 71 13.22 3.00 -11.19
N THR A 72 12.38 3.16 -10.18
CA THR A 72 11.46 2.12 -9.69
C THR A 72 10.41 1.77 -10.75
N LEU A 73 9.84 2.75 -11.45
CA LEU A 73 8.90 2.52 -12.54
C LEU A 73 9.54 1.76 -13.71
N ARG A 74 10.78 2.13 -14.08
CA ARG A 74 11.55 1.44 -15.13
C ARG A 74 11.82 -0.01 -14.75
N GLN A 75 12.33 -0.24 -13.55
CA GLN A 75 12.63 -1.59 -13.07
C GLN A 75 11.37 -2.45 -12.94
N ALA A 76 10.24 -1.85 -12.54
CA ALA A 76 8.96 -2.53 -12.45
C ALA A 76 8.33 -2.84 -13.83
N ARG A 77 8.87 -2.36 -14.96
CA ARG A 77 8.29 -2.53 -16.30
C ARG A 77 6.82 -2.11 -16.37
N VAL A 78 6.49 -1.01 -15.69
CA VAL A 78 5.18 -0.36 -15.89
C VAL A 78 5.11 0.10 -17.34
N GLU A 79 3.98 -0.07 -18.03
CA GLU A 79 3.77 0.45 -19.39
C GLU A 79 3.03 1.80 -19.29
N GLY A 80 3.31 2.76 -20.18
CA GLY A 80 2.64 4.08 -20.18
C GLY A 80 3.25 5.17 -19.28
N TRP A 81 4.31 4.87 -18.52
CA TRP A 81 5.04 5.88 -17.72
C TRP A 81 5.70 6.99 -18.54
N GLU A 82 5.94 6.76 -19.83
CA GLU A 82 6.46 7.76 -20.76
C GLU A 82 5.46 8.90 -20.98
N GLU A 83 4.16 8.62 -20.92
CA GLU A 83 3.09 9.61 -21.05
C GLU A 83 2.93 10.43 -19.75
N ILE A 84 3.16 9.77 -18.60
CA ILE A 84 3.23 10.38 -17.25
C ILE A 84 4.40 11.39 -17.17
N LEU A 85 5.56 11.03 -17.73
CA LEU A 85 6.72 11.92 -17.82
C LEU A 85 6.49 13.11 -18.75
N ARG A 86 5.83 12.88 -19.90
CA ARG A 86 5.64 13.91 -20.91
C ARG A 86 4.64 14.98 -20.51
N THR A 87 3.64 14.62 -19.71
CA THR A 87 2.56 15.54 -19.38
C THR A 87 2.73 16.25 -18.03
N ARG A 88 3.56 15.76 -17.08
CA ARG A 88 3.49 16.15 -15.66
C ARG A 88 2.04 16.12 -15.11
N ALA A 89 1.11 15.45 -15.80
CA ALA A 89 -0.33 15.66 -15.66
C ALA A 89 -1.04 14.48 -15.02
N ASP A 90 -0.30 13.49 -14.53
CA ASP A 90 -0.90 12.52 -13.63
C ASP A 90 -1.08 13.18 -12.29
N ALA A 91 -2.29 13.66 -12.10
CA ALA A 91 -2.79 14.36 -10.95
C ALA A 91 -2.68 13.55 -9.63
N VAL A 92 -1.98 12.42 -9.55
CA VAL A 92 -1.84 11.60 -8.33
C VAL A 92 -0.40 11.15 -8.06
N HIS A 93 0.49 11.13 -9.06
CA HIS A 93 1.89 10.70 -8.89
C HIS A 93 2.84 11.84 -9.26
N SER A 94 3.49 12.42 -8.25
CA SER A 94 4.65 13.28 -8.49
C SER A 94 5.89 12.41 -8.65
N LEU A 95 6.69 12.71 -9.67
CA LEU A 95 8.03 12.14 -9.76
C LEU A 95 8.84 12.67 -8.57
N LEU A 96 9.62 11.77 -8.01
CA LEU A 96 10.52 12.08 -6.91
C LEU A 96 11.55 13.12 -7.39
N ASP A 97 11.42 14.35 -6.88
CA ASP A 97 12.27 15.52 -7.18
C ASP A 97 12.92 16.07 -5.90
N GLU A 98 13.82 17.06 -6.01
CA GLU A 98 14.58 17.64 -4.88
C GLU A 98 13.70 18.25 -3.78
N THR A 99 12.44 18.54 -4.09
CA THR A 99 11.44 19.07 -3.15
C THR A 99 10.70 17.98 -2.36
N THR A 100 10.92 16.70 -2.69
CA THR A 100 10.21 15.57 -2.07
C THR A 100 10.58 15.41 -0.61
N ARG A 101 9.56 15.35 0.25
CA ARG A 101 9.71 15.06 1.67
C ARG A 101 9.52 13.56 1.91
N LEU A 102 10.38 12.96 2.73
CA LEU A 102 10.34 11.51 3.04
C LEU A 102 10.46 10.58 1.81
N PRO A 103 11.43 10.80 0.90
CA PRO A 103 11.53 10.06 -0.36
C PRO A 103 11.67 8.55 -0.18
N PHE A 104 12.29 8.09 0.92
CA PHE A 104 12.48 6.67 1.23
C PHE A 104 11.19 5.93 1.61
N LEU A 105 10.12 6.66 1.95
CA LEU A 105 8.80 6.10 2.26
C LEU A 105 7.83 6.14 1.07
N GLY A 106 8.23 6.77 -0.04
CA GLY A 106 7.44 6.76 -1.27
C GLY A 106 7.46 5.41 -1.98
N ASP A 107 6.97 5.40 -3.21
CA ASP A 107 6.94 4.21 -4.06
C ASP A 107 8.32 3.97 -4.70
N VAL A 108 9.21 3.41 -3.90
CA VAL A 108 10.62 3.17 -4.25
C VAL A 108 10.94 1.68 -4.46
N ILE A 109 10.02 0.77 -4.13
CA ILE A 109 10.24 -0.67 -4.24
C ILE A 109 9.64 -1.17 -5.56
N PRO A 110 10.45 -1.64 -6.52
CA PRO A 110 9.94 -2.14 -7.78
C PRO A 110 9.36 -3.55 -7.58
N LEU A 111 8.16 -3.79 -8.11
CA LEU A 111 7.54 -5.11 -8.18
C LEU A 111 7.31 -5.50 -9.66
N PRO A 112 8.36 -5.96 -10.36
CA PRO A 112 8.27 -6.30 -11.79
C PRO A 112 7.18 -7.33 -12.15
N PRO A 113 6.96 -8.41 -11.38
CA PRO A 113 5.91 -9.38 -11.69
C PRO A 113 4.50 -8.78 -11.68
N LEU A 114 4.32 -7.70 -10.92
CA LEU A 114 3.05 -6.99 -10.77
C LEU A 114 2.94 -5.75 -11.65
N ARG A 115 4.04 -5.37 -12.34
CA ARG A 115 4.15 -4.11 -13.07
C ARG A 115 3.74 -2.91 -12.23
N LYS A 116 4.21 -2.86 -10.98
CA LYS A 116 3.87 -1.82 -10.00
C LYS A 116 5.08 -1.38 -9.18
N ALA A 117 5.03 -0.14 -8.71
CA ALA A 117 5.87 0.34 -7.62
C ALA A 117 5.12 0.17 -6.29
N ALA A 118 5.86 -0.04 -5.21
CA ALA A 118 5.33 -0.19 -3.87
C ALA A 118 6.14 0.64 -2.88
N SER A 119 5.50 1.00 -1.77
CA SER A 119 6.11 1.73 -0.67
C SER A 119 6.47 0.83 0.50
N LEU A 120 7.27 1.37 1.43
CA LEU A 120 7.55 0.70 2.70
C LEU A 120 6.26 0.51 3.53
N GLY A 121 5.32 1.46 3.46
CA GLY A 121 4.02 1.33 4.12
C GLY A 121 3.19 0.18 3.54
N ASP A 122 3.26 -0.07 2.24
CA ASP A 122 2.57 -1.20 1.61
C ASP A 122 3.10 -2.55 2.09
N LEU A 123 4.41 -2.66 2.38
CA LEU A 123 4.98 -3.85 3.00
C LEU A 123 4.43 -4.10 4.41
N PHE A 124 4.31 -3.05 5.23
CA PHE A 124 3.71 -3.14 6.56
C PHE A 124 2.22 -3.52 6.48
N ILE A 125 1.48 -2.93 5.54
CA ILE A 125 0.07 -3.26 5.29
C ILE A 125 -0.06 -4.73 4.88
N LEU A 126 0.73 -5.19 3.91
CA LEU A 126 0.71 -6.57 3.44
C LEU A 126 1.04 -7.55 4.56
N ALA A 127 2.12 -7.30 5.31
CA ALA A 127 2.51 -8.12 6.45
C ALA A 127 1.40 -8.17 7.52
N GLY A 128 0.77 -7.03 7.79
CA GLY A 128 -0.35 -6.93 8.73
C GLY A 128 -1.58 -7.71 8.27
N ILE A 129 -1.96 -7.62 6.99
CA ILE A 129 -3.08 -8.38 6.41
C ILE A 129 -2.82 -9.89 6.50
N VAL A 130 -1.63 -10.34 6.08
CA VAL A 130 -1.23 -11.75 6.21
C VAL A 130 -1.29 -12.20 7.67
N GLY A 131 -0.79 -11.37 8.59
CA GLY A 131 -0.86 -11.62 10.01
C GLY A 131 -2.30 -11.74 10.52
N VAL A 132 -3.23 -10.87 10.10
CA VAL A 132 -4.64 -10.94 10.49
C VAL A 132 -5.29 -12.23 10.00
N VAL A 133 -5.04 -12.62 8.75
CA VAL A 133 -5.57 -13.88 8.18
C VAL A 133 -5.05 -15.09 8.96
N VAL A 134 -3.75 -15.12 9.24
CA VAL A 134 -3.13 -16.21 10.01
C VAL A 134 -3.65 -16.22 11.45
N GLU A 135 -3.68 -15.08 12.12
CA GLU A 135 -4.17 -14.94 13.49
C GLU A 135 -5.65 -15.35 13.60
N GLY A 136 -6.47 -14.96 12.63
CA GLY A 136 -7.87 -15.40 12.51
C GLY A 136 -7.99 -16.91 12.32
N ALA A 137 -7.23 -17.49 11.39
CA ALA A 137 -7.22 -18.93 11.13
C ALA A 137 -6.76 -19.75 12.36
N LEU A 138 -5.77 -19.26 13.09
CA LEU A 138 -5.27 -19.89 14.32
C LEU A 138 -6.31 -19.86 15.45
N ARG A 139 -7.07 -18.76 15.56
CA ARG A 139 -8.10 -18.60 16.60
C ARG A 139 -9.37 -19.41 16.29
N ALA A 140 -9.78 -19.47 15.03
CA ALA A 140 -10.94 -20.25 14.60
C ALA A 140 -10.75 -21.77 14.78
N GLY A 141 -9.50 -22.25 14.75
CA GLY A 141 -9.18 -23.68 14.83
C GLY A 141 -9.18 -24.29 16.24
N GLY A 142 -9.44 -23.55 17.32
CA GLY A 142 -9.44 -24.05 18.70
C GLY A 142 -8.08 -24.60 19.22
N ARG A 143 -7.06 -24.67 18.36
CA ARG A 143 -5.72 -25.18 18.65
C ARG A 143 -4.71 -24.06 18.40
N ARG A 144 -4.04 -23.58 19.44
CA ARG A 144 -2.86 -22.73 19.31
C ARG A 144 -1.80 -23.52 18.53
N LEU A 145 -1.64 -23.26 17.23
CA LEU A 145 -0.59 -23.93 16.48
C LEU A 145 0.77 -23.49 17.04
N PRO A 146 1.74 -24.41 17.19
CA PRO A 146 3.11 -24.08 17.55
C PRO A 146 3.66 -23.00 16.60
N ARG A 147 4.44 -22.03 17.13
CA ARG A 147 5.04 -20.92 16.35
C ARG A 147 5.69 -21.38 15.04
N ARG A 148 6.32 -22.56 15.03
CA ARG A 148 6.93 -23.18 13.85
C ARG A 148 5.91 -23.49 12.73
N GLN A 149 4.73 -23.98 13.08
CA GLN A 149 3.68 -24.31 12.10
C GLN A 149 3.00 -23.07 11.55
N ALA A 150 2.82 -22.02 12.37
CA ALA A 150 2.35 -20.73 11.90
C ALA A 150 3.36 -20.08 10.94
N ALA A 151 4.65 -20.08 11.29
CA ALA A 151 5.72 -19.59 10.43
C ALA A 151 5.81 -20.36 9.11
N PHE A 152 5.66 -21.70 9.16
CA PHE A 152 5.63 -22.54 7.97
C PHE A 152 4.43 -22.21 7.06
N ARG A 153 3.24 -22.01 7.62
CA ARG A 153 2.06 -21.60 6.82
C ARG A 153 2.22 -20.22 6.21
N VAL A 154 2.83 -19.27 6.92
CA VAL A 154 3.19 -17.95 6.37
C VAL A 154 4.17 -18.12 5.22
N LEU A 155 5.23 -18.91 5.41
CA LEU A 155 6.19 -19.20 4.36
C LEU A 155 5.53 -19.83 3.14
N VAL A 156 4.69 -20.84 3.31
CA VAL A 156 3.94 -21.48 2.21
C VAL A 156 3.03 -20.48 1.51
N PHE A 157 2.30 -19.65 2.26
CA PHE A 157 1.45 -18.60 1.66
C PHE A 157 2.28 -17.60 0.85
N LEU A 158 3.40 -17.11 1.39
CA LEU A 158 4.30 -16.20 0.69
C LEU A 158 4.89 -16.86 -0.56
N LEU A 159 5.22 -18.16 -0.49
CA LEU A 159 5.75 -18.94 -1.61
C LEU A 159 4.69 -19.16 -2.69
N LEU A 160 3.44 -19.42 -2.32
CA LEU A 160 2.30 -19.52 -3.25
C LEU A 160 1.99 -18.19 -3.92
N VAL A 161 2.02 -17.09 -3.17
CA VAL A 161 1.90 -15.74 -3.74
C VAL A 161 3.05 -15.51 -4.72
N TRP A 162 4.29 -15.78 -4.34
CA TRP A 162 5.46 -15.64 -5.23
C TRP A 162 5.35 -16.51 -6.49
N LEU A 163 4.90 -17.77 -6.36
CA LEU A 163 4.67 -18.65 -7.50
C LEU A 163 3.56 -18.11 -8.43
N PHE A 164 2.45 -17.64 -7.86
CA PHE A 164 1.37 -17.05 -8.65
C PHE A 164 1.82 -15.78 -9.39
N LEU A 165 2.68 -14.97 -8.75
CA LEU A 165 3.26 -13.78 -9.37
C LEU A 165 4.22 -14.13 -10.52
N THR A 166 5.01 -15.20 -10.39
CA THR A 166 5.97 -15.65 -11.42
C THR A 166 5.30 -16.39 -12.58
N LEU A 167 4.14 -17.02 -12.37
CA LEU A 167 3.37 -17.69 -13.42
C LEU A 167 2.51 -16.73 -14.27
N ARG A 168 2.41 -15.45 -13.89
CA ARG A 168 1.63 -14.41 -14.59
C ARG A 168 2.44 -13.60 -15.61
N THR A 169 3.74 -13.87 -15.74
CA THR A 169 4.64 -13.28 -16.75
C THR A 169 4.76 -14.17 -17.96
#